data_AF-A0A3E0H719-F1
#
_entry.id   AF-A0A3E0H719-F1
#
_cell.length_a   1.000
_cell.length_b   1.000
_cell.length_c   1.000
_cell.angle_alpha   90.00
_cell.angle_beta   90.00
_cell.angle_gamma   90.00
#
_symmetry.space_group_name_H-M   'P 1'
#
loop_
_entity.id
_entity.type
_entity.pdbx_description
1 polymer ?
#
loop_
_entity_poly.entity_id
_entity_poly.type
_entity_poly.pdbx_seq_one_letter_code
_entity_poly.pdbx_strand_id
1 'polypeptide(L)'
;MLDLVLSADFDGVHELREQARSAVVVGRCKCGCPSIALEVSDDAPAARLASRLVPSEGDILDEPRGQIILFLDDGRLSYLEYVWFGDRPSEWPDPSRVRVVG
;
A
#
# COMPACT_ATOMS: atom_id res chain seq x y z
N MET A 1 5.41 -2.39 -5.22
CA MET A 1 4.87 -1.26 -4.43
C MET A 1 4.52 -1.67 -3.03
N LEU A 2 3.68 -2.70 -2.84
CA LEU A 2 3.37 -3.23 -1.51
C LEU A 2 4.63 -3.51 -0.66
N ASP A 3 5.59 -4.26 -1.20
CA ASP A 3 6.85 -4.57 -0.51
C ASP A 3 7.68 -3.33 -0.15
N LEU A 4 7.57 -2.26 -0.97
CA LEU A 4 8.31 -1.02 -0.72
C LEU A 4 7.71 -0.28 0.46
N VAL A 5 6.39 -0.08 0.52
CA VAL A 5 5.74 0.59 1.65
C VAL A 5 5.96 -0.20 2.94
N LEU A 6 5.98 -1.54 2.86
CA LEU A 6 6.26 -2.43 3.99
C LEU A 6 7.76 -2.56 4.32
N SER A 7 8.67 -1.82 3.65
CA SER A 7 10.11 -1.91 3.92
C SER A 7 10.54 -1.13 5.16
N ALA A 8 9.76 -0.14 5.61
CA ALA A 8 9.99 0.55 6.88
C ALA A 8 9.70 -0.38 8.07
N ASP A 9 10.38 -0.18 9.19
CA ASP A 9 10.12 -0.94 10.41
C ASP A 9 9.20 -0.17 11.35
N PHE A 10 8.12 -0.82 11.77
CA PHE A 10 7.11 -0.32 12.72
C PHE A 10 6.37 -1.51 13.35
N ASP A 11 5.66 -1.26 14.44
CA ASP A 11 4.89 -2.31 15.13
C ASP A 11 3.86 -2.95 14.20
N GLY A 12 3.86 -4.29 14.10
CA GLY A 12 2.93 -5.01 13.23
C GLY A 12 3.42 -5.22 11.79
N VAL A 13 4.59 -4.69 11.40
CA VAL A 13 5.09 -4.85 10.02
C VAL A 13 5.40 -6.30 9.66
N HIS A 14 5.81 -7.13 10.63
CA HIS A 14 6.12 -8.54 10.38
C HIS A 14 4.88 -9.32 9.93
N GLU A 15 3.75 -9.11 10.61
CA GLU A 15 2.46 -9.67 10.26
C GLU A 15 2.01 -9.19 8.87
N LEU A 16 2.15 -7.91 8.57
CA LEU A 16 1.80 -7.37 7.25
C LEU A 16 2.70 -7.91 6.13
N ARG A 17 4.00 -8.09 6.38
CA ARG A 17 4.93 -8.73 5.43
C ARG A 17 4.59 -10.21 5.23
N GLU A 18 4.07 -10.90 6.24
CA GLU A 18 3.58 -12.28 6.09
C GLU A 18 2.30 -12.33 5.25
N GLN A 19 1.33 -11.46 5.53
CA GLN A 19 0.11 -11.31 4.74
C GLN A 19 0.42 -11.03 3.26
N ALA A 20 1.39 -10.14 2.98
CA ALA A 20 1.80 -9.76 1.62
C ALA A 20 2.22 -10.95 0.75
N ARG A 21 2.74 -12.04 1.35
CA ARG A 21 3.12 -13.27 0.63
C ARG A 21 1.94 -14.01 0.02
N SER A 22 0.75 -13.80 0.57
CA SER A 22 -0.52 -14.40 0.11
C SER A 22 -1.47 -13.40 -0.53
N ALA A 23 -1.08 -12.11 -0.59
CA ALA A 23 -1.95 -11.05 -1.04
C ALA A 23 -2.28 -11.20 -2.53
N VAL A 24 -3.57 -11.10 -2.86
CA VAL A 24 -4.08 -11.13 -4.23
C VAL A 24 -4.88 -9.88 -4.54
N VAL A 25 -4.85 -9.47 -5.81
CA VAL A 25 -5.65 -8.32 -6.28
C VAL A 25 -7.07 -8.79 -6.58
N VAL A 26 -8.04 -8.30 -5.83
CA VAL A 26 -9.47 -8.64 -5.98
C VAL A 26 -10.29 -7.53 -6.62
N GLY A 27 -9.71 -6.34 -6.75
CA GLY A 27 -10.39 -5.18 -7.34
C GLY A 27 -9.41 -4.14 -7.85
N ARG A 28 -9.91 -3.30 -8.76
CA ARG A 28 -9.21 -2.13 -9.27
C ARG A 28 -10.09 -0.91 -9.13
N CYS A 29 -9.47 0.26 -8.95
CA CYS A 29 -10.20 1.51 -8.94
C CYS A 29 -10.95 1.74 -10.27
N LYS A 30 -12.24 2.10 -10.20
CA LYS A 30 -13.07 2.32 -11.39
C LYS A 30 -12.70 3.57 -12.17
N CYS A 31 -11.92 4.48 -11.59
CA CYS A 31 -11.43 5.65 -12.30
C CYS A 31 -10.27 5.32 -13.24
N GLY A 32 -9.74 4.09 -13.25
CA GLY A 32 -8.65 3.67 -14.15
C GLY A 32 -7.24 4.04 -13.67
N CYS A 33 -7.08 4.56 -12.45
CA CYS A 33 -5.78 4.68 -11.80
C CYS A 33 -5.29 3.29 -11.32
N PRO A 34 -4.00 3.14 -10.98
CA PRO A 34 -3.42 1.82 -10.68
C PRO A 34 -3.78 1.28 -9.29
N SER A 35 -4.51 2.04 -8.47
CA SER A 35 -4.93 1.62 -7.12
C SER A 35 -5.72 0.30 -7.14
N ILE A 36 -5.45 -0.55 -6.16
CA ILE A 36 -5.94 -1.94 -6.11
C ILE A 36 -6.52 -2.28 -4.74
N ALA A 37 -7.59 -3.07 -4.75
CA ALA A 37 -8.07 -3.77 -3.57
C ALA A 37 -7.34 -5.10 -3.41
N LEU A 38 -6.97 -5.40 -2.18
CA LEU A 38 -6.22 -6.57 -1.78
C LEU A 38 -7.09 -7.48 -0.91
N GLU A 39 -6.90 -8.78 -1.08
CA GLU A 39 -7.37 -9.81 -0.15
C GLU A 39 -6.16 -10.66 0.24
N VAL A 40 -6.14 -11.13 1.49
CA VAL A 40 -5.04 -11.92 2.05
C VAL A 40 -5.59 -13.22 2.62
N SER A 41 -4.73 -14.21 2.83
CA SER A 41 -5.16 -15.45 3.47
C SER A 41 -5.75 -15.19 4.87
N ASP A 42 -6.87 -15.85 5.19
CA ASP A 42 -7.47 -15.82 6.52
C ASP A 42 -6.54 -16.37 7.60
N ASP A 43 -5.65 -17.30 7.22
CA ASP A 43 -4.64 -17.92 8.10
C ASP A 43 -3.49 -16.97 8.43
N ALA A 44 -3.29 -15.90 7.65
CA ALA A 44 -2.24 -14.93 7.92
C ALA A 44 -2.56 -14.11 9.18
N PRO A 45 -1.56 -13.78 10.02
CA PRO A 45 -1.79 -13.06 11.26
C PRO A 45 -2.26 -11.63 11.00
N ALA A 46 -3.28 -11.15 11.71
CA ALA A 46 -3.71 -9.76 11.66
C ALA A 46 -2.75 -8.86 12.47
N ALA A 47 -2.36 -7.71 11.91
CA ALA A 47 -1.55 -6.72 12.61
C ALA A 47 -2.38 -5.95 13.64
N ARG A 48 -1.84 -5.74 14.84
CA ARG A 48 -2.49 -4.97 15.91
C ARG A 48 -2.12 -3.50 15.83
N LEU A 49 -2.67 -2.81 14.85
CA LEU A 49 -2.50 -1.38 14.67
C LEU A 49 -3.75 -0.61 15.12
N ALA A 50 -3.54 0.56 15.74
CA ALA A 50 -4.65 1.42 16.17
C ALA A 50 -5.34 2.15 15.00
N SER A 51 -4.65 2.24 13.86
CA SER A 51 -5.11 2.91 12.66
C SER A 51 -5.46 1.91 11.56
N ARG A 52 -6.35 2.31 10.66
CA ARG A 52 -6.61 1.62 9.38
C ARG A 52 -5.59 1.99 8.30
N LEU A 53 -4.60 2.81 8.62
CA LEU A 53 -3.48 3.13 7.76
C LEU A 53 -2.22 2.48 8.33
N VAL A 54 -1.41 1.94 7.44
CA VAL A 54 -0.06 1.53 7.79
C VAL A 54 0.75 2.79 8.16
N PRO A 55 1.59 2.77 9.21
CA PRO A 55 2.39 3.94 9.62
C PRO A 55 3.37 4.45 8.58
N SER A 56 3.70 3.65 7.57
CA SER A 56 4.55 4.03 6.46
C SER A 56 3.76 4.37 5.19
N GLU A 57 4.24 5.39 4.49
CA GLU A 57 3.73 5.86 3.20
C GLU A 57 4.89 6.00 2.20
N GLY A 58 4.57 6.03 0.90
CA GLY A 58 5.55 6.28 -0.16
C GLY A 58 5.36 7.65 -0.79
N ASP A 59 6.26 8.60 -0.56
CA ASP A 59 6.23 9.92 -1.19
C ASP A 59 6.86 9.90 -2.59
N ILE A 60 6.23 10.58 -3.54
CA ILE A 60 6.72 10.77 -4.91
C ILE A 60 6.90 12.27 -5.15
N LEU A 61 8.15 12.71 -5.22
CA LEU A 61 8.51 14.13 -5.31
C LEU A 61 8.58 14.67 -6.75
N ASP A 62 8.74 13.77 -7.72
CA ASP A 62 8.79 14.09 -9.15
C ASP A 62 7.44 13.84 -9.83
N GLU A 63 7.19 14.49 -10.97
CA GLU A 63 5.88 14.44 -11.63
C GLU A 63 5.50 13.05 -12.22
N PRO A 64 4.24 12.59 -12.06
CA PRO A 64 3.20 13.19 -11.24
C PRO A 64 3.51 13.00 -9.75
N ARG A 65 3.57 14.11 -9.02
CA ARG A 65 3.77 14.09 -7.56
C ARG A 65 2.64 13.33 -6.90
N GLY A 66 2.90 12.72 -5.75
CA GLY A 66 1.87 11.94 -5.10
C GLY A 66 2.35 11.12 -3.92
N GLN A 67 1.47 10.24 -3.47
CA GLN A 67 1.69 9.36 -2.33
C GLN A 67 1.17 7.95 -2.61
N ILE A 68 1.85 6.97 -2.04
CA ILE A 68 1.42 5.58 -1.97
C ILE A 68 0.97 5.31 -0.54
N ILE A 69 -0.31 5.03 -0.37
CA ILE A 69 -0.93 4.83 0.95
C ILE A 69 -1.45 3.39 1.02
N LEU A 70 -1.18 2.72 2.15
CA LEU A 70 -1.60 1.34 2.38
C LEU A 70 -2.64 1.30 3.50
N PHE A 71 -3.81 0.78 3.16
CA PHE A 71 -4.95 0.64 4.05
C PHE A 71 -5.05 -0.78 4.60
N LEU A 72 -5.61 -0.84 5.80
CA LEU A 72 -5.95 -2.05 6.52
C LEU A 72 -7.45 -2.12 6.78
N ASP A 73 -7.98 -3.33 6.78
CA ASP A 73 -9.29 -3.66 7.32
C ASP A 73 -9.11 -4.72 8.41
N ASP A 74 -9.51 -4.40 9.64
CA ASP A 74 -9.30 -5.23 10.83
C ASP A 74 -7.88 -5.84 10.96
N GLY A 75 -6.85 -5.03 10.67
CA GLY A 75 -5.45 -5.44 10.75
C GLY A 75 -4.94 -6.25 9.55
N ARG A 76 -5.73 -6.36 8.47
CA ARG A 76 -5.40 -7.06 7.24
C ARG A 76 -5.21 -6.10 6.06
N LEU A 77 -4.25 -6.35 5.17
CA LEU A 77 -4.03 -5.55 3.95
C LEU A 77 -5.33 -5.50 3.12
N SER A 78 -5.83 -4.30 2.82
CA SER A 78 -7.14 -4.14 2.16
C SER A 78 -7.09 -3.31 0.88
N TYR A 79 -6.27 -2.26 0.84
CA TYR A 79 -6.22 -1.39 -0.33
C TYR A 79 -4.87 -0.69 -0.45
N LEU A 80 -4.30 -0.70 -1.64
CA LEU A 80 -3.10 0.07 -1.97
C LEU A 80 -3.53 1.20 -2.89
N GLU A 81 -3.37 2.43 -2.42
CA GLU A 81 -3.79 3.63 -3.11
C GLU A 81 -2.58 4.38 -3.67
N TYR A 82 -2.70 4.84 -4.91
CA TYR A 82 -1.87 5.90 -5.45
C TYR A 82 -2.70 7.19 -5.42
N VAL A 83 -2.30 8.15 -4.60
CA VAL A 83 -2.75 9.55 -4.64
C VAL A 83 -1.80 10.33 -5.56
N TRP A 84 -2.33 11.13 -6.47
CA TRP A 84 -1.51 11.90 -7.42
C TRP A 84 -1.99 13.35 -7.53
N PHE A 85 -1.09 14.21 -7.99
CA PHE A 85 -1.39 15.59 -8.37
C PHE A 85 -1.20 15.74 -9.88
N GLY A 86 -2.14 16.41 -10.55
CA GLY A 86 -2.12 16.60 -12.00
C GLY A 86 -2.83 15.48 -12.77
N ASP A 87 -2.23 15.04 -13.86
CA ASP A 87 -2.80 14.03 -14.75
C ASP A 87 -2.86 12.65 -14.09
N ARG A 88 -3.93 11.91 -14.37
CA ARG A 88 -4.16 10.59 -13.79
C ARG A 88 -3.12 9.58 -14.29
N PRO A 89 -2.33 8.95 -13.41
CA PRO A 89 -1.44 7.87 -13.80
C PRO A 89 -2.25 6.63 -14.18
N SER A 90 -1.78 5.89 -15.20
CA SER A 90 -2.33 4.59 -15.59
C SER A 90 -1.57 3.41 -14.97
N GLU A 91 -0.40 3.66 -14.40
CA GLU A 91 0.51 2.66 -13.86
C GLU A 91 1.12 3.11 -12.53
N TRP A 92 1.58 2.16 -11.73
CA TRP A 92 2.37 2.45 -10.54
C TRP A 92 3.68 3.14 -10.93
N PRO A 93 4.20 4.05 -10.09
CA PRO A 93 5.49 4.68 -10.38
C PRO A 93 6.62 3.63 -10.30
N ASP A 94 7.75 3.95 -10.92
CA ASP A 94 8.99 3.21 -10.68
C ASP A 94 9.33 3.25 -9.18
N PRO A 95 9.60 2.10 -8.51
CA PRO A 95 9.94 2.07 -7.09
C PRO A 95 11.10 2.98 -6.69
N SER A 96 12.07 3.22 -7.58
CA SER A 96 13.22 4.11 -7.32
C SER A 96 12.82 5.58 -7.16
N ARG A 97 11.61 5.96 -7.60
CA ARG A 97 11.06 7.32 -7.47
C ARG A 97 10.23 7.52 -6.20
N VAL A 98 10.02 6.46 -5.43
CA VAL A 98 9.19 6.47 -4.22
C VAL A 98 10.11 6.46 -3.01
N ARG A 99 9.97 7.49 -2.16
CA ARG A 99 10.66 7.57 -0.87
C ARG A 99 9.73 7.09 0.22
N VAL A 100 10.10 6.02 0.91
CA VAL A 100 9.34 5.56 2.08
C VAL A 100 9.56 6.51 3.25
N VAL A 101 8.47 6.94 3.86
CA VAL A 101 8.42 7.77 5.07
C VAL A 101 7.59 7.05 6.12
N GLY A 102 7.96 7.17 7.40
CA GLY A 102 7.32 6.51 8.54
C GLY A 102 7.90 6.99 9.85
#